data_AF-A0A356KWM7-F1
#
_entry.id   AF-A0A356KWM7-F1
#
_cell.length_a   1.000
_cell.length_b   1.000
_cell.length_c   1.000
_cell.angle_alpha   90.00
_cell.angle_beta   90.00
_cell.angle_gamma   90.00
#
_symmetry.space_group_name_H-M   'P 1'
#
loop_
_entity.id
_entity.type
_entity.pdbx_description
1 polymer ?
#
loop_
_entity_poly.entity_id
_entity_poly.type
_entity_poly.pdbx_seq_one_letter_code
_entity_poly.pdbx_strand_id
1 'polypeptide(L)'
;MRLPRSFTLLEVLLATTLSAVVALAVASVFGTQADARRRMHRRADRRSLLSSLERRLRADLRALVPPGGTYASGLIGEDAVGTSGEELLPPDLAGKASELMTPGGDPAPIDQRDRLTIAVLPPAAEFGQELPLGEGALWEVVYEIDDDPETVERGLIRRVARVRDLAAGVEPDLPEEIAPQVVAMNLRFFDGQEWQDTWDSAGSDTLPTSTVVELVLVDQGELLSYRLEVAALTGRLSQLPEAGQ
;
A
#
# COMPACT_ATOMS: atom_id res chain seq x y z
N MET A 1 36.39 -54.92 -50.37
CA MET A 1 37.14 -54.41 -49.20
C MET A 1 36.84 -52.93 -49.05
N ARG A 2 36.19 -52.50 -47.95
CA ARG A 2 35.97 -51.07 -47.66
C ARG A 2 37.15 -50.56 -46.84
N LEU A 3 37.84 -49.54 -47.34
CA LEU A 3 38.94 -48.90 -46.62
C LEU A 3 38.39 -48.12 -45.41
N PRO A 4 39.02 -48.20 -44.23
CA PRO A 4 38.64 -47.40 -43.07
C PRO A 4 38.95 -45.93 -43.35
N ARG A 5 37.93 -45.07 -43.31
CA ARG A 5 38.10 -43.62 -43.41
C ARG A 5 38.78 -43.11 -42.15
N SER A 6 40.01 -42.62 -42.28
CA SER A 6 40.70 -41.85 -41.24
C SER A 6 40.05 -40.47 -41.13
N PHE A 7 39.58 -40.15 -39.92
CA PHE A 7 39.05 -38.83 -39.57
C PHE A 7 40.12 -37.76 -39.82
N THR A 8 39.78 -36.70 -40.54
CA THR A 8 40.70 -35.57 -40.74
C THR A 8 40.62 -34.63 -39.54
N LEU A 9 41.76 -34.04 -39.15
CA LEU A 9 41.85 -33.10 -38.03
C LEU A 9 40.94 -31.87 -38.24
N LEU A 10 40.70 -31.51 -39.50
CA LEU A 10 39.74 -30.49 -39.92
C LEU A 10 38.30 -30.82 -39.49
N GLU A 11 37.88 -32.07 -39.62
CA GLU A 11 36.52 -32.50 -39.32
C GLU A 11 36.22 -32.44 -37.81
N VAL A 12 37.20 -32.82 -36.99
CA VAL A 12 37.10 -32.70 -35.52
C VAL A 12 37.07 -31.23 -35.09
N LEU A 13 37.85 -30.36 -35.72
CA LEU A 13 37.80 -28.91 -35.46
C LEU A 13 36.47 -28.30 -35.91
N LEU A 14 35.94 -28.71 -37.06
CA LEU A 14 34.65 -28.22 -37.56
C LEU A 14 33.50 -28.69 -36.65
N ALA A 15 33.51 -29.96 -36.24
CA ALA A 15 32.49 -30.51 -35.35
C ALA A 15 32.51 -29.85 -33.97
N THR A 16 33.68 -29.60 -33.40
CA THR A 16 33.82 -28.95 -32.09
C THR A 16 33.41 -27.48 -32.14
N THR A 17 33.78 -26.74 -33.19
CA THR A 17 33.35 -25.34 -33.37
C THR A 17 31.83 -25.23 -33.58
N LEU A 18 31.24 -26.09 -34.42
CA LEU A 18 29.78 -26.14 -34.59
C LEU A 18 29.07 -26.49 -33.27
N SER A 19 29.58 -27.46 -32.52
CA SER A 19 29.01 -27.84 -31.22
C SER A 19 29.08 -26.71 -30.20
N ALA A 20 30.19 -25.97 -30.16
CA ALA A 20 30.36 -24.82 -29.26
C ALA A 20 29.39 -23.68 -29.59
N VAL A 21 29.20 -23.36 -30.88
CA VAL A 21 28.23 -22.35 -31.33
C VAL A 21 26.81 -22.75 -30.94
N VAL A 22 26.42 -24.02 -31.15
CA VAL A 22 25.11 -24.52 -30.75
C VAL A 22 24.92 -24.44 -29.23
N ALA A 23 25.92 -24.84 -28.45
CA ALA A 23 25.86 -24.77 -26.99
C ALA A 23 25.69 -23.32 -26.49
N LEU A 24 26.41 -22.36 -27.08
CA LEU A 24 26.28 -20.94 -26.76
C LEU A 24 24.90 -20.37 -27.10
N ALA A 25 24.34 -20.73 -28.26
CA ALA A 25 22.99 -20.33 -28.65
C ALA A 25 21.95 -20.85 -27.66
N VAL A 26 22.05 -22.12 -27.25
CA VAL A 26 21.17 -22.74 -26.26
C VAL A 26 21.32 -22.05 -24.88
N ALA A 27 22.56 -21.83 -24.43
CA ALA A 27 22.84 -21.14 -23.18
C ALA A 27 22.26 -19.71 -23.16
N SER A 28 22.35 -18.98 -24.29
CA SER A 28 21.76 -17.65 -24.45
C SER A 28 20.24 -17.67 -24.33
N VAL A 29 19.56 -18.62 -24.98
CA VAL A 29 18.09 -18.76 -24.89
C VAL A 29 17.66 -19.07 -23.45
N PHE A 30 18.34 -19.98 -22.76
CA PHE A 30 18.01 -20.27 -21.36
C PHE A 30 18.26 -19.09 -20.42
N GLY A 31 19.35 -18.34 -20.63
CA GLY A 31 19.65 -17.12 -19.87
C GLY A 31 18.56 -16.06 -20.05
N THR A 32 18.16 -15.79 -21.30
CA THR A 32 17.10 -14.82 -21.60
C THR A 32 15.75 -15.22 -21.00
N GLN A 33 15.40 -16.51 -20.99
CA GLN A 33 14.17 -16.99 -20.35
C GLN A 33 14.20 -16.83 -18.81
N ALA A 34 15.34 -17.12 -18.17
CA ALA A 34 15.49 -16.96 -16.73
C ALA A 34 15.35 -15.49 -16.32
N ASP A 35 15.99 -14.58 -17.06
CA ASP A 35 15.91 -13.14 -16.79
C ASP A 35 14.52 -12.58 -17.09
N ALA A 36 13.86 -13.04 -18.16
CA ALA A 36 12.49 -12.67 -18.47
C ALA A 36 11.52 -13.09 -17.36
N ARG A 37 11.66 -14.32 -16.82
CA ARG A 37 10.85 -14.82 -15.70
C ARG A 37 11.09 -14.01 -14.42
N ARG A 38 12.34 -13.71 -14.08
CA ARG A 38 12.68 -12.87 -12.91
C ARG A 38 12.06 -11.49 -13.01
N ARG A 39 12.15 -10.84 -14.18
CA ARG A 39 11.51 -9.54 -14.43
C ARG A 39 9.98 -9.62 -14.35
N MET A 40 9.39 -10.72 -14.82
CA MET A 40 7.94 -10.94 -14.76
C MET A 40 7.45 -11.12 -13.32
N HIS A 41 8.11 -11.95 -12.51
CA HIS A 41 7.73 -12.14 -11.10
C HIS A 41 7.81 -10.83 -10.32
N ARG A 42 8.90 -10.06 -10.47
CA ARG A 42 9.03 -8.74 -9.81
C ARG A 42 7.87 -7.79 -10.16
N ARG A 43 7.51 -7.71 -11.44
CA ARG A 43 6.38 -6.88 -11.88
C ARG A 43 5.04 -7.38 -11.34
N ALA A 44 4.88 -8.70 -11.20
CA ALA A 44 3.67 -9.29 -10.66
C ALA A 44 3.54 -9.02 -9.15
N ASP A 45 4.62 -9.21 -8.38
CA ASP A 45 4.65 -9.00 -6.93
C ASP A 45 4.31 -7.54 -6.59
N ARG A 46 4.97 -6.59 -7.26
CA ARG A 46 4.68 -5.16 -7.12
C ARG A 46 3.23 -4.81 -7.45
N ARG A 47 2.69 -5.37 -8.54
CA ARG A 47 1.29 -5.12 -8.91
C ARG A 47 0.32 -5.73 -7.90
N SER A 48 0.65 -6.90 -7.36
CA SER A 48 -0.13 -7.55 -6.32
C SER A 48 -0.18 -6.69 -5.05
N LEU A 49 0.97 -6.17 -4.60
CA LEU A 49 1.10 -5.28 -3.46
C LEU A 49 0.26 -4.01 -3.61
N LEU A 50 0.40 -3.30 -4.75
CA LEU A 50 -0.38 -2.09 -5.00
C LEU A 50 -1.88 -2.40 -5.06
N SER A 51 -2.27 -3.53 -5.66
CA SER A 51 -3.68 -3.94 -5.73
C SER A 51 -4.23 -4.33 -4.36
N SER A 52 -3.44 -4.94 -3.47
CA SER A 52 -3.89 -5.27 -2.11
C SER A 52 -4.02 -4.02 -1.25
N LEU A 53 -3.06 -3.10 -1.33
CA LEU A 53 -3.11 -1.79 -0.67
C LEU A 53 -4.34 -0.99 -1.11
N GLU A 54 -4.55 -0.86 -2.42
CA GLU A 54 -5.70 -0.17 -2.99
C GLU A 54 -7.01 -0.77 -2.49
N ARG A 55 -7.16 -2.10 -2.60
CA ARG A 55 -8.39 -2.78 -2.18
C ARG A 55 -8.66 -2.59 -0.69
N ARG A 56 -7.63 -2.67 0.15
CA ARG A 56 -7.78 -2.54 1.61
C ARG A 56 -8.15 -1.12 2.01
N LEU A 57 -7.35 -0.12 1.63
CA LEU A 57 -7.60 1.29 1.94
C LEU A 57 -8.96 1.74 1.40
N ARG A 58 -9.28 1.39 0.16
CA ARG A 58 -10.58 1.74 -0.44
C ARG A 58 -11.74 1.03 0.23
N ALA A 59 -11.59 -0.22 0.68
CA ALA A 59 -12.64 -0.93 1.39
C ALA A 59 -12.96 -0.24 2.71
N ASP A 60 -11.94 0.11 3.49
CA ASP A 60 -12.13 0.76 4.79
C ASP A 60 -12.66 2.19 4.66
N LEU A 61 -12.12 3.00 3.74
CA LEU A 61 -12.62 4.35 3.45
C LEU A 61 -14.06 4.35 2.92
N ARG A 62 -14.49 3.27 2.24
CA ARG A 62 -15.89 3.12 1.80
C ARG A 62 -16.80 2.56 2.89
N ALA A 63 -16.26 1.89 3.89
CA ALA A 63 -17.02 1.39 5.02
C ALA A 63 -17.17 2.44 6.13
N LEU A 64 -16.72 3.67 5.86
CA LEU A 64 -16.67 4.75 6.83
C LEU A 64 -18.06 5.12 7.34
N VAL A 65 -18.16 5.26 8.65
CA VAL A 65 -19.40 5.64 9.34
C VAL A 65 -19.35 7.14 9.57
N PRO A 66 -20.42 7.89 9.22
CA PRO A 66 -20.50 9.30 9.54
C PRO A 66 -20.28 9.56 11.04
N PRO A 67 -19.69 10.71 11.41
CA PRO A 67 -19.59 11.08 12.81
C PRO A 67 -20.99 11.10 13.44
N GLY A 68 -21.09 10.63 14.68
CA GLY A 68 -22.39 10.55 15.34
C GLY A 68 -22.35 9.80 16.67
N GLY A 69 -22.76 10.49 17.73
CA GLY A 69 -22.81 9.92 19.08
C GLY A 69 -21.43 9.73 19.72
N THR A 70 -21.37 8.99 20.83
CA THR A 70 -20.14 8.81 21.62
C THR A 70 -19.12 7.87 20.97
N TYR A 71 -19.51 7.14 19.92
CA TYR A 71 -18.80 5.95 19.46
C TYR A 71 -18.29 6.06 18.01
N ALA A 72 -18.81 7.00 17.21
CA ALA A 72 -18.31 7.21 15.85
C ALA A 72 -17.66 8.60 15.77
N SER A 73 -16.34 8.63 15.89
CA SER A 73 -15.52 9.82 15.58
C SER A 73 -15.53 10.16 14.09
N GLY A 74 -15.96 9.23 13.23
CA GLY A 74 -15.99 9.39 11.79
C GLY A 74 -14.60 9.21 11.20
N LEU A 75 -14.08 10.24 10.55
CA LEU A 75 -12.72 10.30 10.05
C LEU A 75 -11.91 11.35 10.83
N ILE A 76 -10.73 10.98 11.31
CA ILE A 76 -9.74 11.91 11.85
C ILE A 76 -8.44 11.70 11.07
N GLY A 77 -7.95 12.78 10.46
CA GLY A 77 -6.67 12.84 9.79
C GLY A 77 -5.75 13.79 10.55
N GLU A 78 -4.70 13.23 11.12
CA GLU A 78 -3.70 13.97 11.87
C GLU A 78 -2.40 14.00 11.10
N ASP A 79 -1.75 15.16 11.09
CA ASP A 79 -0.49 15.40 10.42
C ASP A 79 0.65 15.41 11.46
N ALA A 80 1.83 14.91 11.07
CA ALA A 80 3.06 14.92 11.85
C ALA A 80 2.93 14.33 13.28
N VAL A 81 2.17 13.24 13.42
CA VAL A 81 1.94 12.56 14.71
C VAL A 81 3.13 11.68 15.07
N GLY A 82 4.14 12.31 15.67
CA GLY A 82 5.30 11.61 16.21
C GLY A 82 6.61 12.22 15.74
N THR A 83 7.58 12.31 16.65
CA THR A 83 8.90 12.92 16.38
C THR A 83 10.06 11.97 16.68
N SER A 84 9.80 10.68 16.92
CA SER A 84 10.73 9.79 17.62
C SER A 84 11.07 8.47 16.94
N GLY A 85 10.73 8.28 15.67
CA GLY A 85 11.05 7.05 14.95
C GLY A 85 12.28 7.16 14.02
N GLU A 86 12.71 6.03 13.45
CA GLU A 86 13.82 5.97 12.50
C GLU A 86 13.39 6.50 11.13
N GLU A 87 14.29 7.14 10.39
CA GLU A 87 14.01 7.46 8.99
C GLU A 87 14.03 6.18 8.13
N LEU A 88 12.85 5.73 7.69
CA LEU A 88 12.71 4.54 6.82
C LEU A 88 13.17 4.78 5.37
N LEU A 89 13.21 6.05 4.95
CA LEU A 89 13.69 6.46 3.64
C LEU A 89 15.23 6.48 3.63
N PRO A 90 15.88 5.78 2.70
CA PRO A 90 17.31 5.95 2.49
C PRO A 90 17.64 7.43 2.18
N PRO A 91 18.71 8.01 2.76
CA PRO A 91 19.00 9.43 2.65
C PRO A 91 19.32 9.88 1.22
N ASP A 92 19.79 8.97 0.36
CA ASP A 92 20.02 9.21 -1.07
C ASP A 92 18.72 9.27 -1.89
N LEU A 93 17.61 8.80 -1.32
CA LEU A 93 16.28 8.76 -1.93
C LEU A 93 15.34 9.84 -1.38
N ALA A 94 15.58 10.38 -0.18
CA ALA A 94 14.71 11.38 0.46
C ALA A 94 14.33 12.54 -0.48
N GLY A 95 15.30 13.20 -1.11
CA GLY A 95 15.00 14.32 -2.03
C GLY A 95 14.07 13.95 -3.19
N LYS A 96 14.27 12.75 -3.77
CA LYS A 96 13.42 12.25 -4.87
C LYS A 96 12.02 11.85 -4.37
N ALA A 97 11.92 11.32 -3.15
CA ALA A 97 10.65 10.93 -2.56
C ALA A 97 9.74 12.15 -2.33
N SER A 98 10.32 13.26 -1.85
CA SER A 98 9.59 14.52 -1.66
C SER A 98 9.05 15.10 -2.98
N GLU A 99 9.85 15.04 -4.05
CA GLU A 99 9.40 15.43 -5.40
C GLU A 99 8.26 14.54 -5.93
N LEU A 100 8.30 13.23 -5.64
CA LEU A 100 7.29 12.28 -6.12
C LEU A 100 5.92 12.46 -5.48
N MET A 101 5.86 12.89 -4.21
CA MET A 101 4.59 13.14 -3.51
C MET A 101 3.88 14.42 -3.99
N THR A 102 4.54 15.21 -4.83
CA THR A 102 4.06 16.56 -5.14
C THR A 102 4.19 16.92 -6.62
N PRO A 103 3.36 16.36 -7.52
CA PRO A 103 3.36 16.79 -8.90
C PRO A 103 2.81 18.24 -9.02
N GLY A 104 3.70 19.24 -8.94
CA GLY A 104 3.39 20.66 -9.20
C GLY A 104 2.85 21.48 -8.01
N GLY A 105 3.05 21.02 -6.77
CA GLY A 105 2.69 21.74 -5.53
C GLY A 105 3.89 21.97 -4.60
N ASP A 106 3.64 22.36 -3.36
CA ASP A 106 4.67 22.42 -2.30
C ASP A 106 5.06 21.01 -1.84
N PRO A 107 6.36 20.68 -1.75
CA PRO A 107 6.83 19.34 -1.44
C PRO A 107 6.18 18.80 -0.17
N ALA A 108 5.39 17.73 -0.31
CA ALA A 108 4.80 17.06 0.82
C ALA A 108 5.94 16.52 1.72
N PRO A 109 5.82 16.73 3.02
CA PRO A 109 6.82 16.29 3.99
C PRO A 109 6.79 14.77 4.10
N ILE A 110 7.90 14.16 3.71
CA ILE A 110 8.14 12.70 3.71
C ILE A 110 8.60 12.18 5.08
N ASP A 111 9.02 13.09 5.95
CA ASP A 111 9.39 12.86 7.34
C ASP A 111 8.18 12.94 8.29
N GLN A 112 7.06 13.50 7.83
CA GLN A 112 5.85 13.58 8.64
C GLN A 112 5.19 12.20 8.79
N ARG A 113 4.61 12.01 9.97
CA ARG A 113 3.97 10.77 10.41
C ARG A 113 2.48 11.00 10.46
N ASP A 114 1.86 11.04 9.28
CA ASP A 114 0.43 11.18 9.17
C ASP A 114 -0.25 9.96 9.78
N ARG A 115 -1.32 10.20 10.53
CA ARG A 115 -2.17 9.17 11.12
C ARG A 115 -3.59 9.34 10.60
N LEU A 116 -4.14 8.25 10.06
CA LEU A 116 -5.54 8.19 9.65
C LEU A 116 -6.31 7.28 10.61
N THR A 117 -7.22 7.87 11.37
CA THR A 117 -8.14 7.15 12.26
C THR A 117 -9.54 7.20 11.66
N ILE A 118 -10.16 6.04 11.45
CA ILE A 118 -11.49 5.95 10.85
C ILE A 118 -12.39 4.97 11.61
N ALA A 119 -13.63 5.40 11.86
CA ALA A 119 -14.70 4.54 12.32
C ALA A 119 -15.36 3.86 11.10
N VAL A 120 -15.34 2.53 11.04
CA VAL A 120 -15.84 1.75 9.91
C VAL A 120 -16.82 0.67 10.35
N LEU A 121 -17.73 0.33 9.44
CA LEU A 121 -18.48 -0.91 9.54
C LEU A 121 -17.54 -2.09 9.23
N PRO A 122 -17.52 -3.14 10.08
CA PRO A 122 -16.72 -4.32 9.79
C PRO A 122 -17.20 -5.00 8.50
N PRO A 123 -16.31 -5.75 7.82
CA PRO A 123 -16.71 -6.58 6.69
C PRO A 123 -17.78 -7.59 7.13
N ALA A 124 -18.61 -8.01 6.18
CA ALA A 124 -19.63 -9.02 6.44
C ALA A 124 -18.99 -10.32 6.98
N ALA A 125 -19.48 -10.78 8.13
CA ALA A 125 -19.08 -12.07 8.70
C ALA A 125 -19.56 -13.23 7.82
N GLU A 126 -18.83 -14.34 7.83
CA GLU A 126 -19.29 -15.55 7.17
C GLU A 126 -20.55 -16.09 7.85
N PHE A 127 -21.48 -16.64 7.06
CA PHE A 127 -22.67 -17.25 7.64
C PHE A 127 -22.29 -18.39 8.58
N GLY A 128 -22.76 -18.32 9.83
CA GLY A 128 -22.44 -19.30 10.87
C GLY A 128 -21.16 -19.01 11.66
N GLN A 129 -20.45 -17.90 11.37
CA GLN A 129 -19.37 -17.42 12.22
C GLN A 129 -19.94 -16.94 13.56
N GLU A 130 -19.44 -17.50 14.67
CA GLU A 130 -19.75 -17.00 16.00
C GLU A 130 -18.96 -15.70 16.25
N LEU A 131 -19.68 -14.59 16.41
CA LEU A 131 -19.09 -13.33 16.86
C LEU A 131 -19.06 -13.32 18.39
N PRO A 132 -17.91 -13.02 19.03
CA PRO A 132 -17.84 -12.97 20.48
C PRO A 132 -18.84 -11.96 21.07
N LEU A 133 -19.44 -12.32 22.21
CA LEU A 133 -20.45 -11.48 22.86
C LEU A 133 -19.81 -10.18 23.36
N GLY A 134 -20.48 -9.05 23.10
CA GLY A 134 -20.06 -7.75 23.62
C GLY A 134 -19.08 -6.98 22.75
N GLU A 135 -18.65 -7.53 21.62
CA GLU A 135 -17.88 -6.82 20.61
C GLU A 135 -18.73 -5.75 19.92
N GLY A 136 -18.23 -4.51 19.87
CA GLY A 136 -18.91 -3.40 19.21
C GLY A 136 -19.13 -3.67 17.72
N ALA A 137 -20.26 -3.22 17.18
CA ALA A 137 -20.60 -3.36 15.75
C ALA A 137 -19.81 -2.42 14.83
N LEU A 138 -18.95 -1.57 15.40
CA LEU A 138 -18.09 -0.61 14.71
C LEU A 138 -16.63 -0.93 15.04
N TRP A 139 -15.77 -0.75 14.06
CA TRP A 139 -14.33 -0.83 14.23
C TRP A 139 -13.72 0.57 14.11
N GLU A 140 -12.77 0.87 14.97
CA GLU A 140 -11.84 1.97 14.78
C GLU A 140 -10.59 1.38 14.13
N VAL A 141 -10.26 1.91 12.96
CA VAL A 141 -9.10 1.48 12.19
C VAL A 141 -8.12 2.63 12.15
N VAL A 142 -6.88 2.35 12.54
CA VAL A 142 -5.79 3.33 12.52
C VAL A 142 -4.75 2.88 11.51
N TYR A 143 -4.44 3.74 10.55
CA TYR A 143 -3.31 3.61 9.65
C TYR A 143 -2.21 4.58 10.07
N GLU A 144 -0.99 4.07 10.17
CA GLU A 144 0.21 4.84 10.49
C GLU A 144 1.45 4.16 9.90
N ILE A 145 2.54 4.92 9.79
CA ILE A 145 3.86 4.36 9.46
C ILE A 145 4.53 3.96 10.77
N ASP A 146 4.85 2.68 10.92
CA ASP A 146 5.66 2.15 12.01
C ASP A 146 7.14 2.17 11.61
N ASP A 147 7.89 3.03 12.28
CA ASP A 147 9.31 3.25 12.09
C ASP A 147 10.11 3.03 13.37
N ASP A 148 9.50 2.43 14.39
CA ASP A 148 10.18 2.06 15.62
C ASP A 148 11.08 0.85 15.34
N PRO A 149 12.39 0.92 15.60
CA PRO A 149 13.26 -0.25 15.44
C PRO A 149 13.01 -1.33 16.49
N GLU A 150 12.27 -1.05 17.56
CA GLU A 150 11.92 -2.00 18.62
C GLU A 150 10.65 -2.82 18.31
N THR A 151 9.83 -2.38 17.35
CA THR A 151 8.64 -3.11 16.89
C THR A 151 9.02 -4.18 15.86
N VAL A 152 8.18 -5.23 15.75
CA VAL A 152 8.38 -6.30 14.76
C VAL A 152 7.87 -5.83 13.40
N GLU A 153 6.72 -5.16 13.39
CA GLU A 153 6.08 -4.58 12.24
C GLU A 153 6.82 -3.32 11.77
N ARG A 154 6.93 -3.10 10.46
CA ARG A 154 7.57 -1.92 9.88
C ARG A 154 6.75 -1.36 8.72
N GLY A 155 6.92 -0.08 8.42
CA GLY A 155 6.27 0.58 7.29
C GLY A 155 4.78 0.80 7.55
N LEU A 156 3.93 0.66 6.53
CA LEU A 156 2.49 0.91 6.72
C LEU A 156 1.85 -0.23 7.53
N ILE A 157 1.38 0.13 8.71
CA ILE A 157 0.63 -0.77 9.59
C ILE A 157 -0.84 -0.36 9.69
N ARG A 158 -1.66 -1.31 10.12
CA ARG A 158 -3.08 -1.11 10.36
C ARG A 158 -3.47 -1.71 11.70
N ARG A 159 -3.94 -0.89 12.63
CA ARG A 159 -4.50 -1.32 13.91
C ARG A 159 -6.01 -1.34 13.85
N VAL A 160 -6.63 -2.34 14.47
CA VAL A 160 -8.09 -2.43 14.61
C VAL A 160 -8.43 -2.48 16.08
N ALA A 161 -9.16 -1.47 16.54
CA ALA A 161 -9.87 -1.52 17.79
C ALA A 161 -11.36 -1.72 17.50
N ARG A 162 -12.06 -2.45 18.37
CA ARG A 162 -13.53 -2.52 18.32
C ARG A 162 -14.05 -1.37 19.18
N VAL A 163 -15.04 -0.62 18.69
CA VAL A 163 -15.54 0.67 19.26
C VAL A 163 -16.30 0.51 20.60
N ARG A 164 -16.11 -0.62 21.28
CA ARG A 164 -16.42 -0.81 22.69
C ARG A 164 -15.20 -1.51 23.27
N ASP A 165 -14.59 -0.91 24.29
CA ASP A 165 -13.38 -1.42 24.93
C ASP A 165 -13.42 -2.94 25.06
N LEU A 166 -12.27 -3.55 24.78
CA LEU A 166 -12.05 -4.96 25.05
C LEU A 166 -12.49 -5.27 26.47
N ALA A 167 -13.21 -6.38 26.65
CA ALA A 167 -13.59 -6.82 27.99
C ALA A 167 -12.33 -6.88 28.86
N ALA A 168 -12.43 -6.43 30.12
CA ALA A 168 -11.27 -6.37 31.01
C ALA A 168 -10.50 -7.71 31.02
N GLY A 169 -9.21 -7.66 30.68
CA GLY A 169 -8.34 -8.84 30.55
C GLY A 169 -8.18 -9.40 29.14
N VAL A 170 -8.78 -8.78 28.12
CA VAL A 170 -8.52 -9.08 26.71
C VAL A 170 -7.44 -8.14 26.20
N GLU A 171 -6.34 -8.71 25.70
CA GLU A 171 -5.24 -7.97 25.09
C GLU A 171 -5.66 -7.42 23.72
N PRO A 172 -5.28 -6.19 23.33
CA PRO A 172 -5.51 -5.69 21.99
C PRO A 172 -4.89 -6.59 20.92
N ASP A 173 -5.60 -6.67 19.79
CA ASP A 173 -5.07 -7.30 18.59
C ASP A 173 -3.78 -6.58 18.19
N LEU A 174 -2.74 -7.36 17.86
CA LEU A 174 -1.48 -6.81 17.37
C LEU A 174 -1.70 -6.05 16.05
N PRO A 175 -0.91 -4.99 15.79
CA PRO A 175 -0.96 -4.29 14.51
C PRO A 175 -0.72 -5.27 13.34
N GLU A 176 -1.48 -5.09 12.26
CA GLU A 176 -1.26 -5.82 11.01
C GLU A 176 -0.25 -5.04 10.16
N GLU A 177 0.90 -5.63 9.84
CA GLU A 177 1.82 -5.09 8.84
C GLU A 177 1.21 -5.26 7.44
N ILE A 178 0.76 -4.15 6.84
CA ILE A 178 0.10 -4.17 5.54
C ILE A 178 1.12 -4.11 4.40
N ALA A 179 2.14 -3.26 4.55
CA ALA A 179 3.19 -3.12 3.56
C ALA A 179 4.48 -2.54 4.18
N PRO A 180 5.52 -3.37 4.41
CA PRO A 180 6.79 -2.90 4.96
C PRO A 180 7.58 -2.03 3.98
N GLN A 181 7.25 -2.09 2.68
CA GLN A 181 7.88 -1.25 1.66
C GLN A 181 7.38 0.19 1.70
N VAL A 182 6.24 0.48 2.34
CA VAL A 182 5.70 1.84 2.44
C VAL A 182 6.48 2.58 3.53
N VAL A 183 7.13 3.67 3.14
CA VAL A 183 8.06 4.42 4.00
C VAL A 183 7.56 5.82 4.36
N ALA A 184 6.55 6.32 3.63
CA ALA A 184 5.88 7.57 3.94
C ALA A 184 4.43 7.51 3.48
N MET A 185 3.57 8.24 4.19
CA MET A 185 2.16 8.41 3.90
C MET A 185 1.81 9.88 4.04
N ASN A 186 1.07 10.43 3.09
CA ASN A 186 0.50 11.77 3.17
C ASN A 186 -1.01 11.72 2.96
N LEU A 187 -1.74 12.52 3.73
CA LEU A 187 -3.20 12.59 3.73
C LEU A 187 -3.67 13.98 3.32
N ARG A 188 -4.70 14.06 2.47
CA ARG A 188 -5.39 15.30 2.17
C ARG A 188 -6.91 15.10 2.14
N PHE A 189 -7.64 16.10 2.60
CA PHE A 189 -9.07 16.06 2.81
C PHE A 189 -9.75 17.24 2.12
N PHE A 190 -10.74 16.98 1.28
CA PHE A 190 -11.47 18.01 0.57
C PHE A 190 -12.78 18.33 1.29
N ASP A 191 -12.97 19.57 1.75
CA ASP A 191 -14.22 19.99 2.43
C ASP A 191 -15.39 20.28 1.47
N GLY A 192 -15.13 20.24 0.16
CA GLY A 192 -16.08 20.66 -0.88
C GLY A 192 -15.71 21.98 -1.56
N GLN A 193 -14.73 22.71 -1.03
CA GLN A 193 -14.21 23.97 -1.55
C GLN A 193 -12.69 23.94 -1.66
N GLU A 194 -11.99 23.53 -0.61
CA GLU A 194 -10.53 23.54 -0.51
C GLU A 194 -9.98 22.21 0.05
N TRP A 195 -8.70 21.96 -0.23
CA TRP A 195 -7.95 20.82 0.30
C TRP A 195 -7.28 21.21 1.61
N GLN A 196 -7.44 20.37 2.62
CA GLN A 196 -6.86 20.50 3.95
C GLN A 196 -5.95 19.31 4.24
N ASP A 197 -4.90 19.52 5.04
CA ASP A 197 -3.92 18.47 5.36
C ASP A 197 -4.26 17.75 6.68
N THR A 198 -5.19 18.30 7.46
CA THR A 198 -5.78 17.64 8.64
C THR A 198 -7.31 17.62 8.53
N TRP A 199 -7.94 16.72 9.27
CA TRP A 199 -9.39 16.64 9.36
C TRP A 199 -9.85 16.11 10.70
N ASP A 200 -10.94 16.67 11.24
CA ASP A 200 -11.63 16.14 12.42
C ASP A 200 -13.14 16.09 12.18
N SER A 201 -13.66 14.90 11.90
CA SER A 201 -15.10 14.69 11.71
C SER A 201 -15.88 14.76 13.01
N ALA A 202 -15.27 14.44 14.15
CA ALA A 202 -15.94 14.48 15.46
C ALA A 202 -16.20 15.93 15.88
N GLY A 203 -15.24 16.83 15.63
CA GLY A 203 -15.37 18.26 15.88
C GLY A 203 -16.25 18.99 14.88
N SER A 204 -16.22 18.59 13.60
CA SER A 204 -16.99 19.26 12.53
C SER A 204 -18.39 18.69 12.30
N ASP A 205 -18.70 17.52 12.86
CA ASP A 205 -19.91 16.73 12.57
C ASP A 205 -20.13 16.49 11.06
N THR A 206 -19.04 16.42 10.30
CA THR A 206 -19.05 16.22 8.85
C THR A 206 -17.89 15.34 8.40
N LEU A 207 -18.12 14.57 7.33
CA LEU A 207 -17.05 13.85 6.64
C LEU A 207 -16.45 14.71 5.54
N PRO A 208 -15.17 14.49 5.17
CA PRO A 208 -14.60 15.11 4.00
C PRO A 208 -15.34 14.60 2.75
N THR A 209 -15.50 15.46 1.75
CA THR A 209 -16.13 15.07 0.47
C THR A 209 -15.24 14.10 -0.31
N SER A 210 -13.93 14.31 -0.25
CA SER A 210 -12.92 13.41 -0.85
C SER A 210 -11.71 13.31 0.06
N THR A 211 -11.12 12.11 0.12
CA THR A 211 -9.88 11.84 0.83
C THR A 211 -8.85 11.32 -0.16
N VAL A 212 -7.66 11.93 -0.14
CA VAL A 212 -6.48 11.45 -0.86
C VAL A 212 -5.54 10.82 0.13
N VAL A 213 -5.09 9.61 -0.19
CA VAL A 213 -4.01 8.90 0.50
C VAL A 213 -2.89 8.72 -0.52
N GLU A 214 -1.75 9.36 -0.26
CA GLU A 214 -0.54 9.23 -1.06
C GLU A 214 0.50 8.45 -0.28
N LEU A 215 1.08 7.42 -0.91
CA LEU A 215 2.05 6.52 -0.29
C LEU A 215 3.33 6.52 -1.09
N VAL A 216 4.46 6.57 -0.39
CA VAL A 216 5.79 6.33 -0.98
C VAL A 216 6.26 4.96 -0.57
N LEU A 217 6.71 4.18 -1.56
CA LEU A 217 7.25 2.85 -1.37
C LEU A 217 8.69 2.77 -1.87
N VAL A 218 9.51 2.00 -1.17
CA VAL A 218 10.86 1.60 -1.62
C VAL A 218 10.82 0.12 -2.00
N ASP A 219 10.95 -0.17 -3.29
CA ASP A 219 11.01 -1.54 -3.82
C ASP A 219 12.37 -1.77 -4.49
N GLN A 220 13.22 -2.61 -3.89
CA GLN A 220 14.56 -2.94 -4.40
C GLN A 220 15.45 -1.70 -4.70
N GLY A 221 15.29 -0.63 -3.92
CA GLY A 221 16.02 0.63 -4.09
C GLY A 221 15.42 1.60 -5.12
N GLU A 222 14.26 1.26 -5.71
CA GLU A 222 13.48 2.18 -6.53
C GLU A 222 12.34 2.81 -5.71
N LEU A 223 12.16 4.12 -5.86
CA LEU A 223 11.04 4.84 -5.26
C LEU A 223 9.81 4.79 -6.13
N LEU A 224 8.67 4.55 -5.50
CA LEU A 224 7.36 4.46 -6.12
C LEU A 224 6.38 5.34 -5.35
N SER A 225 5.67 6.24 -6.03
CA SER A 225 4.49 6.88 -5.45
C SER A 225 3.23 6.14 -5.90
N TYR A 226 2.32 5.94 -4.94
CA TYR A 226 0.99 5.42 -5.18
C TYR A 226 -0.03 6.38 -4.56
N ARG A 227 -0.92 6.92 -5.39
CA ARG A 227 -1.96 7.85 -4.97
C ARG A 227 -3.33 7.23 -5.13
N LEU A 228 -4.10 7.21 -4.04
CA LEU A 228 -5.48 6.78 -4.01
C LEU A 228 -6.36 7.97 -3.65
N GLU A 229 -7.38 8.22 -4.46
CA GLU A 229 -8.44 9.16 -4.12
C GLU A 229 -9.76 8.40 -3.91
N VAL A 230 -10.45 8.71 -2.81
CA VAL A 230 -11.74 8.13 -2.47
C VAL A 230 -12.70 9.24 -2.08
N ALA A 231 -13.75 9.42 -2.87
CA ALA A 231 -14.89 10.24 -2.47
C ALA A 231 -15.66 9.54 -1.34
N ALA A 232 -16.04 10.29 -0.30
CA ALA A 232 -16.87 9.75 0.77
C ALA A 232 -18.26 9.38 0.24
N LEU A 233 -18.90 8.39 0.87
CA LEU A 233 -20.30 8.02 0.55
C LEU A 233 -21.31 9.13 0.87
N THR A 234 -20.88 10.19 1.54
CA THR A 234 -21.70 11.36 1.87
C THR A 234 -21.35 12.54 0.97
N GLY A 235 -21.61 12.41 -0.33
CA GLY A 235 -21.92 13.60 -1.12
C GLY A 235 -23.22 14.20 -0.59
N ARG A 236 -23.30 15.52 -0.40
CA ARG A 236 -24.62 16.17 -0.28
C ARG A 236 -25.45 15.73 -1.49
N LEU A 237 -26.60 15.08 -1.27
CA LEU A 237 -27.54 14.69 -2.34
C LEU A 237 -27.92 15.87 -3.27
N SER A 238 -27.69 17.11 -2.85
CA SER A 238 -27.96 18.32 -3.61
C SER A 238 -26.89 18.74 -4.64
N GLN A 239 -25.76 18.03 -4.76
CA GLN A 239 -24.71 18.33 -5.76
C GLN A 239 -24.56 17.31 -6.89
N LEU A 240 -25.41 16.28 -6.95
CA LEU A 240 -25.55 15.50 -8.18
C LEU A 240 -26.27 16.39 -9.21
N PRO A 241 -25.66 16.74 -10.37
CA PRO A 241 -26.41 17.37 -11.44
C PRO A 241 -27.59 16.44 -11.76
N GLU A 242 -28.81 16.99 -11.77
CA GLU A 242 -29.97 16.25 -12.25
C GLU A 242 -29.60 15.67 -13.60
N ALA A 243 -29.67 14.33 -13.72
CA ALA A 243 -29.55 13.66 -14.99
C ALA A 243 -30.69 14.20 -15.87
N GLY A 244 -30.36 15.17 -16.71
CA GLY A 244 -31.29 15.80 -17.62
C GLY A 244 -31.97 14.75 -18.50
N GLN A 245 -33.30 14.83 -18.53
CA GLN A 245 -34.13 14.32 -19.62
C GLN A 245 -33.87 15.12 -20.90
#